data_AF-A0A9W9JNC7-F1
#
_entry.id   AF-A0A9W9JNC7-F1
#
_cell.length_a   1.000
_cell.length_b   1.000
_cell.length_c   1.000
_cell.angle_alpha   90.00
_cell.angle_beta   90.00
_cell.angle_gamma   90.00
#
_symmetry.space_group_name_H-M   'P 1'
#
loop_
_entity.id
_entity.type
_entity.pdbx_description
1 polymer ?
#
loop_
_entity_poly.entity_id
_entity_poly.type
_entity_poly.pdbx_seq_one_letter_code
_entity_poly.pdbx_strand_id
1 'polypeptide(L)'
;MAPLKIIGAGWGRTGTLSLCQALETLGFSCHHMQSMLLDPTQNPDLFAEAYHTRTCDWNRALGSYDAAVDWPVAEFWEELAMEFPDAKVILTVRDPEAWYKSVARTIQDWPMSSDLEWPERMLRGRKMARTIIREGVLRQFHDKNSMIAQYTEHIERVKRSISSDRLLVFCVEDGWGPLCRFIGVSLPAEIPFPHSNRGQDFEARLLWIRKQILQNGEKKTEE
;
A
#
# COMPACT_ATOMS: atom_id res chain seq x y z
N MET A 1 -2.04 15.23 -15.53
CA MET A 1 -1.78 14.33 -14.39
C MET A 1 -1.95 15.17 -13.14
N ALA A 2 -2.73 14.72 -12.16
CA ALA A 2 -2.86 15.43 -10.89
C ALA A 2 -1.63 15.07 -10.03
N PRO A 3 -0.95 16.04 -9.39
CA PRO A 3 0.17 15.74 -8.51
C PRO A 3 -0.31 14.92 -7.31
N LEU A 4 0.57 14.07 -6.77
CA LEU A 4 0.29 13.28 -5.59
C LEU A 4 0.01 14.21 -4.39
N LYS A 5 -1.11 14.00 -3.70
CA LYS A 5 -1.56 14.83 -2.57
C LYS A 5 -1.44 14.11 -1.23
N ILE A 6 -1.52 12.77 -1.23
CA ILE A 6 -1.46 11.93 -0.03
C ILE A 6 -0.42 10.83 -0.22
N ILE A 7 0.52 10.74 0.72
CA ILE A 7 1.55 9.69 0.78
C ILE A 7 1.30 8.83 2.02
N GLY A 8 1.11 7.53 1.81
CA GLY A 8 1.02 6.54 2.87
C GLY A 8 2.40 6.00 3.21
N ALA A 9 2.93 6.38 4.37
CA ALA A 9 4.19 5.85 4.89
C ALA A 9 3.98 4.54 5.68
N GLY A 10 2.75 4.20 6.05
CA GLY A 10 2.47 2.99 6.82
C GLY A 10 2.67 1.70 6.03
N TRP A 11 3.47 0.79 6.58
CA TRP A 11 3.68 -0.54 6.02
C TRP A 11 2.40 -1.37 5.97
N GLY A 12 2.37 -2.35 5.08
CA GLY A 12 1.27 -3.29 4.97
C GLY A 12 0.91 -3.96 6.31
N ARG A 13 -0.36 -4.35 6.44
CA ARG A 13 -0.97 -4.94 7.64
C ARG A 13 -1.26 -3.97 8.81
N THR A 14 -1.18 -2.67 8.55
CA THR A 14 -1.57 -1.59 9.48
C THR A 14 -2.94 -0.96 9.14
N GLY A 15 -3.73 -1.61 8.28
CA GLY A 15 -5.03 -1.09 7.82
C GLY A 15 -4.98 -0.29 6.52
N THR A 16 -3.91 -0.43 5.74
CA THR A 16 -3.67 0.30 4.48
C THR A 16 -4.80 0.17 3.44
N LEU A 17 -5.44 -1.01 3.31
CA LEU A 17 -6.60 -1.16 2.42
C LEU A 17 -7.83 -0.38 2.91
N SER A 18 -8.09 -0.38 4.23
CA SER A 18 -9.15 0.45 4.81
C SER A 18 -8.89 1.93 4.57
N LEU A 19 -7.63 2.38 4.73
CA LEU A 19 -7.24 3.75 4.41
C LEU A 19 -7.41 4.05 2.92
N CYS A 20 -7.03 3.13 2.03
CA CYS A 20 -7.20 3.28 0.58
C CYS A 20 -8.68 3.54 0.24
N GLN A 21 -9.58 2.69 0.72
CA GLN A 21 -11.02 2.84 0.52
C GLN A 21 -11.59 4.11 1.16
N ALA A 22 -11.06 4.52 2.31
CA ALA A 22 -11.45 5.75 2.96
C ALA A 22 -11.08 6.97 2.11
N LEU A 23 -9.86 6.99 1.55
CA LEU A 23 -9.40 8.03 0.64
C LEU A 23 -10.22 8.05 -0.66
N GLU A 24 -10.54 6.89 -1.23
CA GLU A 24 -11.45 6.79 -2.39
C GLU A 24 -12.84 7.37 -2.10
N THR A 25 -13.38 7.10 -0.90
CA THR A 25 -14.67 7.68 -0.45
C THR A 25 -14.58 9.20 -0.32
N LEU A 26 -13.42 9.75 0.04
CA LEU A 26 -13.16 11.19 0.11
C LEU A 26 -12.84 11.82 -1.26
N GLY A 27 -12.90 11.05 -2.35
CA GLY A 27 -12.75 11.53 -3.72
C GLY A 27 -11.32 11.46 -4.28
N PHE A 28 -10.39 10.81 -3.60
CA PHE A 28 -9.04 10.57 -4.11
C PHE A 28 -9.00 9.33 -5.02
N SER A 29 -8.13 9.35 -6.03
CA SER A 29 -7.70 8.14 -6.73
C SER A 29 -6.53 7.55 -5.96
N CYS A 30 -6.73 6.40 -5.29
CA CYS A 30 -5.75 5.86 -4.35
C CYS A 30 -5.02 4.62 -4.87
N HIS A 31 -3.69 4.72 -4.98
CA HIS A 31 -2.83 3.59 -5.28
C HIS A 31 -2.66 2.69 -4.04
N HIS A 32 -2.74 1.37 -4.23
CA HIS A 32 -2.50 0.33 -3.22
C HIS A 32 -1.93 -0.91 -3.93
N MET A 33 -1.34 -1.88 -3.21
CA MET A 33 -0.89 -3.16 -3.81
C MET A 33 -2.00 -3.85 -4.62
N GLN A 34 -3.25 -3.71 -4.20
CA GLN A 34 -4.41 -4.21 -4.95
C GLN A 34 -4.57 -3.49 -6.28
N SER A 35 -4.51 -2.16 -6.29
CA SER A 35 -4.60 -1.33 -7.50
C SER A 35 -3.44 -1.60 -8.45
N MET A 36 -2.20 -1.78 -7.93
CA MET A 36 -1.04 -2.24 -8.71
C MET A 36 -1.32 -3.53 -9.49
N LEU A 37 -2.06 -4.47 -8.87
CA LEU A 37 -2.42 -5.74 -9.48
C LEU A 37 -3.69 -5.67 -10.36
N LEU A 38 -4.52 -4.63 -10.25
CA LEU A 38 -5.79 -4.48 -10.99
C LEU A 38 -5.78 -3.43 -12.12
N ASP A 39 -4.98 -2.38 -12.02
CA ASP A 39 -4.87 -1.33 -13.03
C ASP A 39 -3.81 -1.66 -14.11
N PRO A 40 -4.19 -1.93 -15.37
CA PRO A 40 -3.25 -2.32 -16.42
C PRO A 40 -2.26 -1.20 -16.81
N THR A 41 -2.48 0.04 -16.38
CA THR A 41 -1.53 1.15 -16.62
C THR A 41 -0.34 1.11 -15.66
N GLN A 42 -0.43 0.33 -14.58
CA GLN A 42 0.61 0.21 -13.58
C GLN A 42 1.74 -0.73 -14.01
N ASN A 43 2.97 -0.36 -13.65
CA ASN A 43 4.17 -1.12 -13.98
C ASN A 43 4.97 -1.48 -12.72
N PRO A 44 4.81 -2.71 -12.18
CA PRO A 44 5.53 -3.16 -11.00
C PRO A 44 7.07 -3.10 -11.13
N ASP A 45 7.61 -3.24 -12.34
CA ASP A 45 9.06 -3.28 -12.55
C ASP A 45 9.71 -1.91 -12.25
N LEU A 46 9.00 -0.79 -12.43
CA LEU A 46 9.52 0.54 -12.07
C LEU A 46 9.87 0.61 -10.58
N PHE A 47 9.04 0.01 -9.72
CA PHE A 47 9.28 -0.01 -8.28
C PHE A 47 10.35 -1.03 -7.89
N ALA A 48 10.40 -2.18 -8.57
CA ALA A 48 11.44 -3.18 -8.33
C ALA A 48 12.83 -2.64 -8.71
N GLU A 49 12.95 -1.91 -9.82
CA GLU A 49 14.18 -1.23 -10.22
C GLU A 49 14.54 -0.08 -9.27
N ALA A 50 13.55 0.76 -8.92
CA ALA A 50 13.72 1.86 -7.98
C ALA A 50 14.19 1.41 -6.61
N TYR A 51 13.88 0.19 -6.19
CA TYR A 51 14.35 -0.34 -4.91
C TYR A 51 15.88 -0.39 -4.82
N HIS A 52 16.55 -0.71 -5.94
CA HIS A 52 18.00 -0.79 -6.01
C HIS A 52 18.65 0.57 -6.30
N THR A 53 18.01 1.39 -7.13
CA THR A 53 18.60 2.67 -7.59
C THR A 53 18.22 3.85 -6.71
N ARG A 54 17.14 3.74 -5.92
CA ARG A 54 16.45 4.83 -5.22
C ARG A 54 16.00 5.97 -6.13
N THR A 55 15.89 5.70 -7.43
CA THR A 55 15.45 6.68 -8.44
C THR A 55 14.30 6.09 -9.25
N CYS A 56 13.23 6.88 -9.42
CA CYS A 56 12.08 6.51 -10.23
C CYS A 56 11.47 7.77 -10.85
N ASP A 57 10.85 7.63 -12.01
CA ASP A 57 9.91 8.64 -12.50
C ASP A 57 8.58 8.45 -11.76
N TRP A 58 8.42 9.14 -10.64
CA TRP A 58 7.25 9.01 -9.77
C TRP A 58 5.95 9.47 -10.45
N ASN A 59 6.04 10.45 -11.36
CA ASN A 59 4.90 10.88 -12.17
C ASN A 59 4.45 9.77 -13.12
N ARG A 60 5.38 9.04 -13.74
CA ARG A 60 5.04 7.87 -14.55
C ARG A 60 4.54 6.70 -13.70
N ALA A 61 5.13 6.47 -12.54
CA ALA A 61 4.77 5.35 -11.67
C ALA A 61 3.36 5.52 -11.06
N LEU A 62 3.00 6.74 -10.66
CA LEU A 62 1.79 7.04 -9.90
C LEU A 62 0.80 7.99 -10.61
N GLY A 63 1.07 8.44 -11.84
CA GLY A 63 0.35 9.57 -12.49
C GLY A 63 -1.17 9.45 -12.68
N SER A 64 -1.73 8.25 -12.48
CA SER A 64 -3.18 7.97 -12.44
C SER A 64 -3.81 8.17 -11.05
N TYR A 65 -3.01 8.46 -10.04
CA TYR A 65 -3.38 8.48 -8.62
C TYR A 65 -2.96 9.81 -7.97
N ASP A 66 -3.81 10.35 -7.11
CA ASP A 66 -3.51 11.52 -6.29
C ASP A 66 -3.40 11.18 -4.79
N ALA A 67 -3.57 9.91 -4.44
CA ALA A 67 -3.17 9.32 -3.16
C ALA A 67 -2.45 7.99 -3.40
N ALA A 68 -1.51 7.61 -2.53
CA ALA A 68 -0.79 6.35 -2.66
C ALA A 68 -0.42 5.79 -1.30
N VAL A 69 -0.79 4.54 -1.02
CA VAL A 69 -0.59 3.88 0.28
C VAL A 69 -0.14 2.42 0.09
N ASP A 70 0.23 1.74 1.18
CA ASP A 70 0.69 0.35 1.18
C ASP A 70 1.98 0.13 0.38
N TRP A 71 2.38 -1.13 0.21
CA TRP A 71 3.46 -1.49 -0.70
C TRP A 71 3.06 -1.24 -2.16
N PRO A 72 4.00 -0.85 -3.04
CA PRO A 72 5.41 -0.56 -2.77
C PRO A 72 5.67 0.87 -2.23
N VAL A 73 4.67 1.75 -2.26
CA VAL A 73 4.77 3.19 -1.98
C VAL A 73 5.36 3.47 -0.60
N ALA A 74 4.97 2.69 0.42
CA ALA A 74 5.45 2.85 1.78
C ALA A 74 6.96 2.63 1.95
N GLU A 75 7.66 2.04 0.97
CA GLU A 75 9.13 1.96 0.97
C GLU A 75 9.80 3.26 0.48
N PHE A 76 9.10 4.00 -0.38
CA PHE A 76 9.61 5.18 -1.07
C PHE A 76 9.01 6.48 -0.53
N TRP A 77 8.47 6.45 0.69
CA TRP A 77 7.80 7.62 1.28
C TRP A 77 8.74 8.83 1.41
N GLU A 78 10.06 8.60 1.60
CA GLU A 78 11.06 9.69 1.67
C GLU A 78 11.23 10.36 0.32
N GLU A 79 11.50 9.58 -0.73
CA GLU A 79 11.64 10.08 -2.10
C GLU A 79 10.37 10.79 -2.56
N LEU A 80 9.21 10.23 -2.25
CA LEU A 80 7.92 10.84 -2.58
C LEU A 80 7.67 12.12 -1.78
N ALA A 81 8.04 12.19 -0.50
CA ALA A 81 7.87 13.40 0.31
C ALA A 81 8.83 14.52 -0.10
N MET A 82 9.98 14.19 -0.69
CA MET A 82 10.90 15.15 -1.31
C MET A 82 10.39 15.65 -2.65
N GLU A 83 9.89 14.75 -3.51
CA GLU A 83 9.36 15.09 -4.83
C GLU A 83 8.05 15.88 -4.75
N PHE A 84 7.18 15.54 -3.79
CA PHE A 84 5.87 16.16 -3.58
C PHE A 84 5.81 16.85 -2.21
N PRO A 85 6.46 18.00 -2.03
CA PRO A 85 6.59 18.65 -0.73
C PRO A 85 5.27 19.13 -0.12
N ASP A 86 4.26 19.39 -0.96
CA ASP A 86 2.91 19.78 -0.56
C ASP A 86 1.99 18.60 -0.20
N ALA A 87 2.43 17.36 -0.50
CA ALA A 87 1.65 16.18 -0.17
C ALA A 87 1.64 15.93 1.34
N LYS A 88 0.46 15.62 1.88
CA LYS A 88 0.32 15.21 3.27
C LYS A 88 0.75 13.76 3.43
N VAL A 89 1.38 13.44 4.56
CA VAL A 89 1.86 12.09 4.87
C VAL A 89 0.97 11.46 5.95
N ILE A 90 0.50 10.24 5.68
CA ILE A 90 -0.27 9.44 6.64
C ILE A 90 0.56 8.20 7.00
N LEU A 91 0.92 8.08 8.27
CA LEU A 91 1.60 6.92 8.84
C LEU A 91 0.58 6.05 9.57
N THR A 92 0.09 5.00 8.90
CA THR A 92 -0.77 4.03 9.57
C THR A 92 0.03 3.16 10.52
N VAL A 93 -0.43 3.07 11.76
CA VAL A 93 0.22 2.30 12.83
C VAL A 93 -0.72 1.26 13.41
N ARG A 94 -0.11 0.27 14.02
CA ARG A 94 -0.73 -0.85 14.73
C ARG A 94 0.21 -1.29 15.84
N ASP A 95 -0.35 -1.85 16.91
CA ASP A 95 0.42 -2.56 17.93
C ASP A 95 1.47 -3.50 17.28
N PRO A 96 2.77 -3.38 17.61
CA PRO A 96 3.85 -4.13 16.94
C PRO A 96 3.67 -5.65 17.01
N GLU A 97 3.18 -6.17 18.12
CA GLU A 97 2.91 -7.60 18.32
C GLU A 97 1.78 -8.09 17.41
N ALA A 98 0.68 -7.35 17.35
CA ALA A 98 -0.44 -7.64 16.46
C ALA A 98 -0.06 -7.48 14.97
N TRP A 99 0.79 -6.50 14.66
CA TRP A 99 1.35 -6.31 13.32
C TRP A 99 2.19 -7.51 12.89
N TYR A 100 3.16 -7.94 13.69
CA TYR A 100 4.01 -9.10 13.38
C TYR A 100 3.17 -10.36 13.15
N LYS A 101 2.22 -10.64 14.05
CA LYS A 101 1.28 -11.77 13.90
C LYS A 101 0.49 -11.71 12.60
N SER A 102 0.13 -10.52 12.12
CA SER A 102 -0.56 -10.36 10.84
C SER A 102 0.36 -10.53 9.64
N VAL A 103 1.60 -10.04 9.71
CA VAL A 103 2.61 -10.16 8.65
C VAL A 103 2.98 -11.62 8.43
N ALA A 104 3.29 -12.36 9.50
CA ALA A 104 3.66 -13.77 9.45
C ALA A 104 2.59 -14.67 8.80
N ARG A 105 1.32 -14.28 8.86
CA ARG A 105 0.20 -15.03 8.25
C ARG A 105 -0.06 -14.72 6.78
N THR A 106 0.50 -13.63 6.23
CA THR A 106 0.07 -13.11 4.92
C THR A 106 1.22 -12.79 3.98
N ILE A 107 2.17 -11.98 4.42
CA ILE A 107 3.25 -11.46 3.56
C ILE A 107 4.40 -12.48 3.47
N GLN A 108 4.54 -13.34 4.48
CA GLN A 108 5.61 -14.34 4.52
C GLN A 108 5.62 -15.21 3.27
N ASP A 109 4.46 -15.71 2.85
CA ASP A 109 4.30 -16.52 1.65
C ASP A 109 3.18 -15.93 0.79
N TRP A 110 3.53 -15.43 -0.41
CA TRP A 110 2.56 -15.00 -1.41
C TRP A 110 1.95 -16.26 -2.05
N PRO A 111 0.73 -16.67 -1.64
CA PRO A 111 0.20 -17.97 -2.00
C PRO A 111 -0.33 -17.91 -3.43
N MET A 112 0.43 -18.52 -4.35
CA MET A 112 0.01 -18.74 -5.73
C MET A 112 0.18 -20.22 -6.02
N SER A 113 -0.94 -20.93 -6.15
CA SER A 113 -0.95 -22.34 -6.51
C SER A 113 -0.23 -22.55 -7.84
N SER A 114 0.61 -23.59 -7.91
CA SER A 114 1.25 -24.06 -9.14
C SER A 114 0.26 -24.60 -10.16
N ASP A 115 -0.94 -24.99 -9.72
CA ASP A 115 -1.95 -25.64 -10.56
C ASP A 115 -2.83 -24.63 -11.31
N LEU A 116 -2.60 -23.34 -11.09
CA LEU A 116 -3.34 -22.26 -11.74
C LEU A 116 -2.40 -21.45 -12.64
N GLU A 117 -2.87 -21.12 -13.84
CA GLU A 117 -2.22 -20.08 -14.65
C GLU A 117 -2.53 -18.71 -14.06
N TRP A 118 -1.49 -17.90 -13.86
CA TRP A 118 -1.61 -16.57 -13.29
C TRP A 118 -1.32 -15.50 -14.33
N PRO A 119 -2.10 -14.39 -14.36
CA PRO A 119 -1.82 -13.29 -15.27
C PRO A 119 -0.41 -12.74 -15.09
N GLU A 120 0.28 -12.43 -16.20
CA GLU A 120 1.67 -11.94 -16.22
C GLU A 120 1.89 -10.77 -15.26
N ARG A 121 0.95 -9.83 -15.23
CA ARG A 121 1.02 -8.70 -14.30
C ARG A 121 1.02 -9.07 -12.83
N MET A 122 0.36 -10.17 -12.44
CA MET A 122 0.40 -10.67 -11.06
C MET A 122 1.75 -11.32 -10.76
N LEU A 123 2.36 -11.98 -11.75
CA LEU A 123 3.72 -12.51 -11.62
C LEU A 123 4.74 -11.38 -11.45
N ARG A 124 4.64 -10.30 -12.25
CA ARG A 124 5.46 -9.09 -12.10
C ARG A 124 5.22 -8.41 -10.74
N GLY A 125 3.98 -8.27 -10.31
CA GLY A 125 3.63 -7.77 -8.97
C GLY A 125 4.22 -8.62 -7.84
N ARG A 126 4.17 -9.95 -7.96
CA ARG A 126 4.80 -10.87 -7.01
C ARG A 126 6.32 -10.73 -6.99
N LYS A 127 6.96 -10.59 -8.16
CA LYS A 127 8.41 -10.34 -8.27
C LYS A 127 8.81 -9.04 -7.58
N MET A 128 8.07 -7.95 -7.82
CA MET A 128 8.26 -6.67 -7.14
C MET A 128 8.10 -6.81 -5.62
N ALA A 129 7.02 -7.42 -5.15
CA ALA A 129 6.79 -7.65 -3.73
C ALA A 129 7.89 -8.51 -3.08
N ARG A 130 8.38 -9.54 -3.80
CA ARG A 130 9.51 -10.35 -3.34
C ARG A 130 10.78 -9.50 -3.19
N THR A 131 11.11 -8.70 -4.21
CA THR A 131 12.31 -7.85 -4.24
C THR A 131 12.29 -6.83 -3.12
N ILE A 132 11.20 -6.05 -3.00
CA ILE A 132 11.09 -4.95 -2.04
C ILE A 132 10.87 -5.48 -0.64
N ILE A 133 9.93 -6.41 -0.46
CA ILE A 133 9.44 -6.77 0.87
C ILE A 133 10.21 -7.97 1.43
N ARG A 134 10.27 -9.08 0.69
CA ARG A 134 10.78 -10.35 1.23
C ARG A 134 12.29 -10.48 1.24
N GLU A 135 12.94 -10.04 0.17
CA GLU A 135 14.40 -10.04 0.05
C GLU A 135 15.01 -8.69 0.47
N GLY A 136 14.17 -7.66 0.55
CA GLY A 136 14.54 -6.31 0.95
C GLY A 136 14.18 -5.96 2.40
N VAL A 137 13.16 -5.14 2.58
CA VAL A 137 12.79 -4.51 3.85
C VAL A 137 12.62 -5.55 4.97
N LEU A 138 11.77 -6.55 4.77
CA LEU A 138 11.39 -7.52 5.78
C LEU A 138 12.18 -8.84 5.70
N ARG A 139 13.45 -8.79 5.28
CA ARG A 139 14.29 -9.99 5.08
C ARG A 139 14.44 -10.91 6.31
N GLN A 140 14.27 -10.37 7.53
CA GLN A 140 14.39 -11.10 8.79
C GLN A 140 13.05 -11.67 9.30
N PHE A 141 12.14 -12.07 8.40
CA PHE A 141 10.79 -12.56 8.76
C PHE A 141 10.72 -13.61 9.87
N HIS A 142 11.74 -14.45 10.01
CA HIS A 142 11.78 -15.53 10.99
C HIS A 142 12.12 -15.06 12.42
N ASP A 143 12.70 -13.87 12.55
CA ASP A 143 13.02 -13.27 13.85
C ASP A 143 12.00 -12.19 14.20
N LYS A 144 11.06 -12.58 15.06
CA LYS A 144 10.03 -11.70 15.61
C LYS A 144 10.59 -10.42 16.21
N ASN A 145 11.67 -10.50 17.00
CA ASN A 145 12.20 -9.35 17.71
C ASN A 145 12.84 -8.37 16.73
N SER A 146 13.60 -8.88 15.77
CA SER A 146 14.16 -8.07 14.68
C SER A 146 13.07 -7.38 13.85
N MET A 147 12.00 -8.10 13.51
CA MET A 147 10.87 -7.55 12.75
C MET A 147 10.14 -6.44 13.50
N ILE A 148 9.84 -6.65 14.79
CA ILE A 148 9.22 -5.64 15.65
C ILE A 148 10.13 -4.41 15.78
N ALA A 149 11.41 -4.61 16.05
CA ALA A 149 12.38 -3.52 16.18
C ALA A 149 12.47 -2.69 14.89
N GLN A 150 12.49 -3.35 13.73
CA GLN A 150 12.55 -2.67 12.44
C GLN A 150 11.28 -1.86 12.15
N TYR A 151 10.11 -2.40 12.48
CA TYR A 151 8.84 -1.69 12.33
C TYR A 151 8.75 -0.48 13.27
N THR A 152 9.17 -0.63 14.53
CA THR A 152 9.25 0.50 15.47
C THR A 152 10.22 1.56 14.99
N GLU A 153 11.40 1.19 14.49
CA GLU A 153 12.35 2.15 13.94
C GLU A 153 11.81 2.85 12.70
N HIS A 154 11.10 2.14 11.82
CA HIS A 154 10.44 2.78 10.67
C HIS A 154 9.42 3.84 11.11
N ILE A 155 8.57 3.54 12.10
CA ILE A 155 7.61 4.51 12.65
C ILE A 155 8.33 5.76 13.17
N GLU A 156 9.37 5.56 13.97
CA GLU A 156 10.11 6.68 14.57
C GLU A 156 10.90 7.46 13.52
N ARG A 157 11.45 6.81 12.49
CA ARG A 157 12.09 7.47 11.35
C ARG A 157 11.12 8.38 10.60
N VAL A 158 9.90 7.92 10.30
CA VAL A 158 8.88 8.75 9.64
C VAL A 158 8.52 9.96 10.50
N LYS A 159 8.27 9.75 11.81
CA LYS A 159 7.95 10.84 12.75
C LYS A 159 9.06 11.87 12.87
N ARG A 160 10.33 11.45 12.81
CA ARG A 160 11.49 12.34 12.89
C ARG A 160 11.75 13.13 11.60
N SER A 161 11.29 12.62 10.45
CA SER A 161 11.63 13.18 9.13
C SER A 161 10.54 14.07 8.54
N ILE A 162 9.27 13.85 8.90
CA ILE A 162 8.15 14.65 8.41
C ILE A 162 7.68 15.60 9.51
N SER A 163 7.48 16.87 9.17
CA SER A 163 6.96 17.87 10.10
C SER A 163 5.56 17.51 10.58
N SER A 164 5.24 17.85 11.84
CA SER A 164 3.97 17.45 12.47
C SER A 164 2.73 18.05 11.81
N ASP A 165 2.85 19.18 11.11
CA ASP A 165 1.77 19.80 10.33
C ASP A 165 1.47 19.03 9.03
N ARG A 166 2.45 18.27 8.52
CA ARG A 166 2.33 17.44 7.31
C ARG A 166 2.20 15.94 7.62
N LEU A 167 2.20 15.53 8.89
CA LEU A 167 2.15 14.13 9.31
C LEU A 167 0.90 13.83 10.15
N LEU A 168 0.14 12.82 9.74
CA LEU A 168 -0.85 12.15 10.58
C LEU A 168 -0.36 10.74 10.95
N VAL A 169 -0.15 10.50 12.24
CA VAL A 169 -0.04 9.13 12.77
C VAL A 169 -1.45 8.61 13.01
N PHE A 170 -1.82 7.51 12.37
CA PHE A 170 -3.22 7.09 12.26
C PHE A 170 -3.42 5.61 12.61
N CYS A 171 -4.34 5.31 13.53
CA CYS A 171 -4.90 3.97 13.64
C CYS A 171 -6.23 3.94 12.88
N VAL A 172 -6.46 2.93 12.04
CA VAL A 172 -7.74 2.82 11.30
C VAL A 172 -8.97 2.67 12.20
N GLU A 173 -8.77 2.31 13.47
CA GLU A 173 -9.81 2.27 14.49
C GLU A 173 -10.27 3.68 14.94
N ASP A 174 -9.46 4.71 14.68
CA ASP A 174 -9.80 6.11 14.99
C ASP A 174 -10.89 6.67 14.05
N GLY A 175 -11.13 6.01 12.91
CA GLY A 175 -12.20 6.34 11.98
C GLY A 175 -12.03 7.68 11.25
N TRP A 176 -13.17 8.25 10.82
CA TRP A 176 -13.18 9.45 9.96
C TRP A 176 -12.64 10.72 10.62
N GLY A 177 -12.82 10.87 11.93
CA GLY A 177 -12.58 12.13 12.64
C GLY A 177 -11.18 12.72 12.40
N PRO A 178 -10.11 12.01 12.81
CA PRO A 178 -8.74 12.48 12.60
C PRO A 178 -8.37 12.59 11.11
N LEU A 179 -8.80 11.63 10.29
CA LEU A 179 -8.48 11.59 8.86
C LEU A 179 -9.04 12.83 8.12
N CYS A 180 -10.34 13.09 8.26
CA CYS A 180 -11.00 14.22 7.60
C CYS A 180 -10.46 15.57 8.10
N ARG A 181 -10.21 15.72 9.42
CA ARG A 181 -9.60 16.93 9.97
C ARG A 181 -8.22 17.18 9.39
N PHE A 182 -7.39 16.14 9.31
CA PHE A 182 -6.04 16.26 8.78
C PHE A 182 -6.04 16.61 7.29
N ILE A 183 -6.91 15.98 6.49
CA ILE A 183 -7.04 16.27 5.06
C ILE A 183 -7.65 17.66 4.82
N GLY A 184 -8.56 18.11 5.68
CA GLY A 184 -9.26 19.39 5.56
C GLY A 184 -10.58 19.27 4.80
N VAL A 185 -11.29 18.14 4.95
CA VAL A 185 -12.56 17.85 4.28
C VAL A 185 -13.67 17.55 5.30
N SER A 186 -14.92 17.67 4.88
CA SER A 186 -16.08 17.31 5.70
C SER A 186 -16.14 15.80 5.97
N LEU A 187 -16.71 15.42 7.11
CA LEU A 187 -17.02 14.02 7.39
C LEU A 187 -18.03 13.49 6.37
N PRO A 188 -17.83 12.29 5.80
CA PRO A 188 -18.85 11.65 4.97
C PRO A 188 -20.03 11.27 5.86
N ALA A 189 -21.18 11.90 5.63
CA ALA A 189 -22.39 11.58 6.36
C ALA A 189 -22.82 10.14 6.05
N GLU A 190 -23.22 9.39 7.08
CA GLU A 190 -23.86 8.06 6.95
C GLU A 190 -23.00 6.92 6.38
N ILE A 191 -21.74 7.16 6.02
CA ILE A 191 -20.82 6.11 5.56
C ILE A 191 -19.95 5.65 6.74
N PRO A 192 -20.03 4.38 7.19
CA PRO A 192 -19.14 3.87 8.22
C PRO A 192 -17.69 3.83 7.71
N PHE A 193 -16.73 3.99 8.61
CA PHE A 193 -15.32 3.88 8.22
C PHE A 193 -15.03 2.46 7.67
N PRO A 194 -14.28 2.32 6.56
CA PRO A 194 -14.02 1.00 6.00
C PRO A 194 -13.23 0.09 6.94
N HIS A 195 -13.70 -1.14 7.12
CA HIS A 195 -13.01 -2.18 7.90
C HIS A 195 -12.72 -3.41 7.03
N SER A 196 -11.75 -3.28 6.13
CA SER A 196 -11.35 -4.30 5.15
C SER A 196 -10.04 -4.99 5.54
N ASN A 197 -9.76 -6.17 4.96
CA ASN A 197 -8.51 -6.93 5.13
C ASN A 197 -8.32 -7.63 6.49
N ARG A 198 -9.35 -8.34 7.00
CA ARG A 198 -9.14 -9.36 8.04
C ARG A 198 -8.18 -10.41 7.47
N GLY A 199 -7.06 -10.66 8.14
CA GLY A 199 -5.92 -11.44 7.59
C GLY A 199 -6.18 -12.89 7.16
N GLN A 200 -7.43 -13.37 7.18
CA GLN A 200 -7.85 -14.69 6.73
C GLN A 200 -8.22 -14.73 5.23
N ASP A 201 -8.12 -13.61 4.50
CA ASP A 201 -8.64 -13.48 3.11
C ASP A 201 -7.56 -13.15 2.06
N PHE A 202 -6.25 -13.34 2.36
CA PHE A 202 -5.21 -12.93 1.40
C PHE A 202 -5.20 -13.79 0.12
N GLU A 203 -5.28 -15.12 0.25
CA GLU A 203 -5.36 -16.03 -0.90
C GLU A 203 -6.65 -15.81 -1.70
N ALA A 204 -7.80 -15.74 -1.03
CA ALA A 204 -9.08 -15.47 -1.69
C ALA A 204 -9.08 -14.09 -2.37
N ARG A 205 -8.37 -13.10 -1.83
CA ARG A 205 -8.14 -11.81 -2.52
C ARG A 205 -7.35 -11.99 -3.81
N LEU A 206 -6.25 -12.75 -3.79
CA LEU A 206 -5.45 -13.00 -5.00
C LEU A 206 -6.27 -13.76 -6.05
N LEU A 207 -7.06 -14.76 -5.65
CA LEU A 207 -7.97 -15.48 -6.54
C LEU A 207 -9.05 -14.56 -7.12
N TRP A 208 -9.59 -13.65 -6.31
CA TRP A 208 -10.54 -12.64 -6.77
C TRP A 208 -9.90 -11.69 -7.79
N ILE A 209 -8.71 -11.17 -7.51
CA ILE A 209 -7.95 -10.31 -8.45
C ILE A 209 -7.68 -11.06 -9.75
N ARG A 210 -7.22 -12.31 -9.68
CA ARG A 210 -7.01 -13.17 -10.85
C ARG A 210 -8.28 -13.26 -11.71
N LYS A 211 -9.43 -13.54 -11.08
CA LYS A 211 -10.73 -13.61 -11.76
C LYS A 211 -11.08 -12.29 -12.46
N GLN A 212 -10.88 -11.15 -11.79
CA GLN A 212 -11.16 -9.84 -12.38
C GLN A 212 -10.30 -9.56 -13.62
N ILE A 213 -9.00 -9.90 -13.57
CA ILE A 213 -8.09 -9.68 -14.71
C ILE A 213 -8.52 -10.54 -15.92
N LEU A 214 -8.85 -11.81 -15.69
CA LEU A 214 -9.26 -12.72 -16.77
C LEU A 214 -10.58 -12.28 -17.43
N GLN A 215 -11.58 -11.92 -16.63
CA GLN A 215 -12.88 -11.45 -17.14
C GLN A 215 -12.77 -10.15 -17.95
N ASN A 216 -11.87 -9.24 -17.57
CA ASN A 216 -11.64 -8.00 -18.31
C ASN A 216 -10.80 -8.21 -19.58
N GLY A 217 -10.01 -9.28 -19.65
CA GLY A 217 -9.27 -9.68 -20.85
C GLY A 217 -10.19 -10.29 -21.91
N GLU A 218 -11.11 -11.16 -21.50
CA GLU A 218 -12.11 -11.79 -22.39
C GLU A 218 -12.98 -10.74 -23.08
N LYS A 219 -13.52 -9.76 -22.33
CA LYS A 219 -14.35 -8.68 -22.88
C LYS A 219 -13.65 -7.80 -23.94
N LYS A 220 -12.32 -7.65 -23.87
CA LYS A 220 -11.54 -6.87 -24.85
C LYS A 220 -11.23 -7.63 -26.13
N THR A 221 -11.50 -8.94 -26.16
CA THR A 221 -11.24 -9.78 -27.34
C THR A 221 -12.51 -9.96 -28.19
N GLU A 222 -13.68 -9.56 -27.66
CA GLU A 222 -15.00 -9.64 -28.32
C GLU A 222 -15.48 -8.32 -28.94
N GLU A 223 -14.75 -7.21 -28.74
CA GLU A 223 -14.98 -5.89 -29.38
C GLU A 223 -13.96 -5.63 -30.50
#